data_AF-A0A8S9YGZ5-F1
#
_entry.id   AF-A0A8S9YGZ5-F1
#
_cell.length_a   1.000
_cell.length_b   1.000
_cell.length_c   1.000
_cell.angle_alpha   90.00
_cell.angle_beta   90.00
_cell.angle_gamma   90.00
#
_symmetry.space_group_name_H-M   'P 1'
#
loop_
_entity.id
_entity.type
_entity.pdbx_description
1 polymer ?
#
loop_
_entity_poly.entity_id
_entity_poly.type
_entity_poly.pdbx_seq_one_letter_code
_entity_poly.pdbx_strand_id
1 'polypeptide(L)'
;MTTDGEVQLEEEKSIIFNEFKHYDDVVAYIRSIPSVVKDSGEEELLEEELKRVFNFYQEQPHLLDPYLERLISECLTVVHASVEKPKAFHFAFRVLYLMVKTRGYKSVIRLMPHTVDDVEPTLNLLVAQDINDLQTWQTRYVLLLWLSILTLIPFGLESLDSMEGVPIVERVLTQSKRYLGCDERIQEAASFLLARLVTRPDVVTVHLNDTITWGLQQLRAVDHTTSSGQNEICGILRTLSNICKIGRRTELLPLASSVLHAVLALPTDTTKGILIYRLVIKLIQRVGLLFCPPRVTTWQYQRGSRSLADNLVSRMDVSNKTGPMDDTSMKKPIGAENGSMCQLPSAIEVDEDCDLNYADDVAEVIDRLLNALRSQYTVVRWSAAKGTTKAATGAPPGLWVYTGCKVHE
;
A
#
# COMPACT_ATOMS: atom_id res chain seq x y z
N MET A 1 58.41 5.36 -6.60
CA MET A 1 57.48 6.50 -6.44
C MET A 1 56.23 6.14 -7.20
N THR A 2 55.45 5.24 -6.61
CA THR A 2 54.31 4.54 -7.21
C THR A 2 53.61 3.90 -6.02
N THR A 3 52.71 4.61 -5.35
CA THR A 3 51.82 4.09 -4.30
C THR A 3 51.01 5.26 -3.70
N ASP A 4 50.14 5.90 -4.48
CA ASP A 4 49.12 6.80 -3.90
C ASP A 4 47.77 6.75 -4.66
N GLY A 5 47.73 6.18 -5.88
CA GLY A 5 46.50 6.05 -6.67
C GLY A 5 45.73 4.73 -6.51
N GLU A 6 46.36 3.67 -5.98
CA GLU A 6 45.74 2.34 -5.90
C GLU A 6 45.08 2.03 -4.53
N VAL A 7 45.31 2.86 -3.51
CA VAL A 7 44.86 2.57 -2.13
C VAL A 7 43.39 2.92 -1.88
N GLN A 8 42.73 3.72 -2.75
CA GLN A 8 41.31 4.06 -2.58
C GLN A 8 40.34 3.07 -3.23
N LEU A 9 40.81 2.09 -3.99
CA LEU A 9 39.96 1.29 -4.89
C LEU A 9 39.58 -0.09 -4.34
N GLU A 10 40.01 -0.48 -3.13
CA GLU A 10 39.70 -1.80 -2.55
C GLU A 10 38.81 -1.81 -1.29
N GLU A 11 38.47 -0.68 -0.68
CA GLU A 11 37.74 -0.68 0.61
C GLU A 11 36.20 -0.70 0.53
N GLU A 12 35.58 -0.55 -0.65
CA GLU A 12 34.11 -0.45 -0.73
C GLU A 12 33.35 -1.79 -0.77
N LYS A 13 33.90 -2.86 -0.18
CA LYS A 13 33.24 -4.19 -0.17
C LYS A 13 32.33 -4.44 1.02
N SER A 14 32.26 -3.53 1.99
CA SER A 14 31.27 -3.58 3.08
C SER A 14 31.09 -2.23 3.78
N ILE A 15 30.58 -1.20 3.09
CA ILE A 15 30.40 0.10 3.72
C ILE A 15 28.99 0.20 4.31
N ILE A 16 28.90 0.00 5.62
CA ILE A 16 27.84 0.64 6.41
C ILE A 16 28.14 2.14 6.33
N PHE A 17 27.33 2.88 5.57
CA PHE A 17 27.48 4.33 5.48
C PHE A 17 26.78 4.97 6.67
N ASN A 18 27.40 6.00 7.25
CA ASN A 18 26.74 6.82 8.27
C ASN A 18 25.92 7.97 7.65
N GLU A 19 26.22 8.34 6.40
CA GLU A 19 25.60 9.44 5.68
C GLU A 19 25.67 9.24 4.16
N PHE A 20 24.84 9.98 3.41
CA PHE A 20 24.85 9.98 1.96
C PHE A 20 26.00 10.85 1.41
N LYS A 21 27.17 10.22 1.21
CA LYS A 21 28.40 10.89 0.78
C LYS A 21 28.41 11.36 -0.68
N HIS A 22 27.65 10.70 -1.55
CA HIS A 22 27.65 10.94 -3.00
C HIS A 22 26.64 12.01 -3.45
N TYR A 23 26.17 12.85 -2.53
CA TYR A 23 25.10 13.83 -2.82
C TYR A 23 25.50 14.82 -3.91
N ASP A 24 26.66 15.46 -3.76
CA ASP A 24 27.12 16.50 -4.69
C ASP A 24 27.39 15.91 -6.08
N ASP A 25 27.94 14.70 -6.14
CA ASP A 25 28.16 13.96 -7.39
C ASP A 25 26.84 13.68 -8.12
N VAL A 26 25.83 13.17 -7.40
CA VAL A 26 24.51 12.87 -7.99
C VAL A 26 23.83 14.15 -8.50
N VAL A 27 23.93 15.27 -7.77
CA VAL A 27 23.39 16.55 -8.25
C VAL A 27 24.15 17.03 -9.49
N ALA A 28 25.47 16.90 -9.52
CA ALA A 28 26.27 17.25 -10.69
C ALA A 28 25.90 16.40 -11.91
N TYR A 29 25.72 15.09 -11.71
CA TYR A 29 25.25 14.15 -12.72
C TYR A 29 23.85 14.49 -13.24
N ILE A 30 22.91 14.87 -12.37
CA ILE A 30 21.57 15.29 -12.79
C ILE A 30 21.65 16.54 -13.67
N ARG A 31 22.46 17.53 -13.27
CA ARG A 31 22.60 18.78 -14.02
C ARG A 31 23.32 18.62 -15.36
N SER A 32 24.15 17.60 -15.52
CA SER A 32 24.86 17.32 -16.78
C SER A 32 24.02 16.52 -17.80
N ILE A 33 22.85 16.00 -17.41
CA ILE A 33 21.95 15.24 -18.29
C ILE A 33 21.71 15.93 -19.65
N PRO A 34 21.34 17.23 -19.72
CA PRO A 34 21.01 17.86 -21.01
C PRO A 34 22.19 17.96 -21.99
N SER A 35 23.43 17.94 -21.48
CA SER A 35 24.64 17.96 -22.30
C SER A 35 25.10 16.56 -22.71
N VAL A 36 25.11 15.63 -21.75
CA VAL A 36 25.64 14.27 -21.90
C VAL A 36 24.82 13.42 -22.87
N VAL A 37 23.50 13.59 -22.86
CA VAL A 37 22.57 12.80 -23.67
C VAL A 37 22.70 13.02 -25.20
N LYS A 38 23.58 13.94 -25.63
CA LYS A 38 23.95 14.10 -27.03
C LYS A 38 24.81 12.94 -27.55
N ASP A 39 25.64 12.35 -26.68
CA ASP A 39 26.47 11.20 -27.01
C ASP A 39 25.95 9.94 -26.30
N SER A 40 25.85 8.84 -27.06
CA SER A 40 25.33 7.58 -26.53
C SER A 40 26.29 6.94 -25.54
N GLY A 41 27.61 7.11 -25.72
CA GLY A 41 28.62 6.54 -24.84
C GLY A 41 28.62 7.23 -23.47
N GLU A 42 28.58 8.57 -23.45
CA GLU A 42 28.51 9.33 -22.21
C GLU A 42 27.18 9.10 -21.46
N GLU A 43 26.06 8.94 -22.20
CA GLU A 43 24.77 8.60 -21.61
C GLU A 43 24.82 7.27 -20.85
N GLU A 44 25.39 6.23 -21.44
CA GLU A 44 25.50 4.90 -20.84
C GLU A 44 26.42 4.93 -19.61
N LEU A 45 27.58 5.58 -19.70
CA LEU A 45 28.51 5.74 -18.58
C LEU A 45 27.86 6.47 -17.40
N LEU A 46 27.13 7.55 -17.67
CA LEU A 46 26.41 8.29 -16.62
C LEU A 46 25.33 7.44 -15.96
N GLU A 47 24.60 6.65 -16.74
CA GLU A 47 23.57 5.75 -16.22
C GLU A 47 24.18 4.64 -15.34
N GLU A 48 25.32 4.07 -15.73
CA GLU A 48 26.05 3.07 -14.96
C GLU A 48 26.58 3.64 -13.64
N GLU A 49 27.18 4.84 -13.65
CA GLU A 49 27.66 5.50 -12.43
C GLU A 49 26.50 5.82 -11.47
N LEU A 50 25.39 6.35 -11.98
CA LEU A 50 24.20 6.59 -11.15
C LEU A 50 23.66 5.30 -10.55
N LYS A 51 23.58 4.22 -11.34
CA LYS A 51 23.20 2.89 -10.83
C LYS A 51 24.15 2.41 -9.75
N ARG A 52 25.47 2.57 -9.95
CA ARG A 52 26.51 2.17 -9.00
C ARG A 52 26.32 2.89 -7.66
N VAL A 53 26.18 4.22 -7.69
CA VAL A 53 25.95 5.04 -6.49
C VAL A 53 24.69 4.62 -5.76
N PHE A 54 23.55 4.52 -6.45
CA PHE A 54 22.29 4.13 -5.83
C PHE A 54 22.30 2.69 -5.28
N ASN A 55 23.05 1.78 -5.89
CA ASN A 55 23.17 0.40 -5.41
C ASN A 55 23.86 0.31 -4.03
N PHE A 56 24.81 1.20 -3.73
CA PHE A 56 25.46 1.25 -2.41
C PHE A 56 24.50 1.51 -1.25
N TYR A 57 23.40 2.24 -1.52
CA TYR A 57 22.43 2.65 -0.51
C TYR A 57 21.21 1.71 -0.43
N GLN A 58 21.18 0.59 -1.17
CA GLN A 58 20.02 -0.32 -1.15
C GLN A 58 19.78 -0.97 0.22
N GLU A 59 20.84 -1.30 0.96
CA GLU A 59 20.73 -1.88 2.31
C GLU A 59 20.40 -0.82 3.38
N GLN A 60 20.75 0.44 3.13
CA GLN A 60 20.54 1.58 4.04
C GLN A 60 19.83 2.76 3.36
N PRO A 61 18.60 2.56 2.84
CA PRO A 61 17.94 3.56 2.01
C PRO A 61 17.52 4.81 2.78
N HIS A 62 17.40 4.72 4.10
CA HIS A 62 17.05 5.83 4.98
C HIS A 62 18.07 6.98 4.93
N LEU A 63 19.33 6.71 4.52
CA LEU A 63 20.36 7.74 4.36
C LEU A 63 20.03 8.76 3.26
N LEU A 64 19.17 8.39 2.30
CA LEU A 64 18.73 9.27 1.22
C LEU A 64 17.66 10.28 1.67
N ASP A 65 16.95 10.02 2.77
CA ASP A 65 15.77 10.79 3.17
C ASP A 65 15.99 12.31 3.32
N PRO A 66 17.10 12.78 3.92
CA PRO A 66 17.36 14.22 4.03
C PRO A 66 17.59 14.93 2.70
N TYR A 67 18.00 14.17 1.67
CA TYR A 67 18.44 14.71 0.38
C TYR A 67 17.41 14.51 -0.73
N LEU A 68 16.44 13.60 -0.52
CA LEU A 68 15.53 13.12 -1.54
C LEU A 68 14.66 14.24 -2.13
N GLU A 69 14.18 15.17 -1.30
CA GLU A 69 13.36 16.31 -1.75
C GLU A 69 14.12 17.19 -2.76
N ARG A 70 15.39 17.50 -2.44
CA ARG A 70 16.23 18.33 -3.30
C ARG A 70 16.63 17.60 -4.58
N LEU A 71 16.96 16.31 -4.49
CA LEU A 71 17.27 15.49 -5.65
C LEU A 71 16.08 15.39 -6.63
N ILE A 72 14.86 15.19 -6.11
CA ILE A 72 13.64 15.19 -6.92
C ILE A 72 13.45 16.55 -7.60
N SER A 73 13.64 17.64 -6.86
CA SER A 73 13.51 19.00 -7.40
C SER A 73 14.49 19.28 -8.55
N GLU A 74 15.74 18.84 -8.44
CA GLU A 74 16.74 18.95 -9.50
C GLU A 74 16.34 18.11 -10.73
N CYS A 75 15.86 16.87 -10.54
CA CYS A 75 15.34 16.06 -11.64
C CYS A 75 14.16 16.73 -12.35
N LEU A 76 13.21 17.29 -11.60
CA LEU A 76 12.05 17.97 -12.19
C LEU A 76 12.46 19.24 -12.94
N THR A 77 13.45 19.98 -12.45
CA THR A 77 14.01 21.13 -13.18
C THR A 77 14.54 20.71 -14.56
N VAL A 78 15.25 19.57 -14.62
CA VAL A 78 15.71 18.99 -15.89
C VAL A 78 14.55 18.55 -16.78
N VAL A 79 13.50 17.94 -16.20
CA VAL A 79 12.29 17.53 -16.92
C VAL A 79 11.62 18.75 -17.57
N HIS A 80 11.39 19.82 -16.81
CA HIS A 80 10.76 21.05 -17.33
C HIS A 80 11.63 21.74 -18.40
N ALA A 81 12.95 21.75 -18.24
CA ALA A 81 13.86 22.31 -19.24
C ALA A 81 14.02 21.45 -20.51
N SER A 82 13.61 20.17 -20.44
CA SER A 82 13.86 19.18 -21.50
C SER A 82 12.58 18.60 -22.10
N VAL A 83 11.42 19.23 -21.92
CA VAL A 83 10.13 18.74 -22.47
C VAL A 83 10.21 18.51 -23.99
N GLU A 84 10.93 19.37 -24.72
CA GLU A 84 11.14 19.25 -26.17
C GLU A 84 12.27 18.27 -26.56
N LYS A 85 13.05 17.79 -25.58
CA LYS A 85 14.22 16.92 -25.78
C LYS A 85 13.93 15.53 -25.19
N PRO A 86 13.38 14.60 -25.97
CA PRO A 86 12.83 13.34 -25.44
C PRO A 86 13.87 12.51 -24.68
N LYS A 87 15.11 12.42 -25.17
CA LYS A 87 16.13 11.62 -24.51
C LYS A 87 16.48 12.14 -23.10
N ALA A 88 16.70 13.45 -22.94
CA ALA A 88 17.06 14.05 -21.65
C ALA A 88 15.88 13.99 -20.67
N PHE A 89 14.67 14.19 -21.19
CA PHE A 89 13.42 13.98 -20.45
C PHE A 89 13.31 12.55 -19.89
N HIS A 90 13.45 11.53 -20.75
CA HIS A 90 13.38 10.13 -20.30
C HIS A 90 14.55 9.74 -19.38
N PHE A 91 15.74 10.33 -19.57
CA PHE A 91 16.86 10.11 -18.66
C PHE A 91 16.57 10.63 -17.25
N ALA A 92 16.01 11.84 -17.11
CA ALA A 92 15.61 12.36 -15.81
C ALA A 92 14.58 11.44 -15.10
N PHE A 93 13.63 10.88 -15.84
CA PHE A 93 12.69 9.89 -15.30
C PHE A 93 13.35 8.55 -14.94
N ARG A 94 14.39 8.11 -15.66
CA ARG A 94 15.22 6.96 -15.26
C ARG A 94 15.89 7.21 -13.91
N VAL A 95 16.42 8.41 -13.69
CA VAL A 95 17.01 8.79 -12.39
C VAL A 95 15.98 8.81 -11.27
N LEU A 96 14.79 9.37 -11.51
CA LEU A 96 13.67 9.31 -10.55
C LEU A 96 13.28 7.86 -10.24
N TYR A 97 13.29 6.98 -11.24
CA TYR A 97 13.05 5.55 -11.02
C TYR A 97 14.15 4.89 -10.16
N LEU A 98 15.42 5.27 -10.29
CA LEU A 98 16.49 4.76 -9.40
C LEU A 98 16.25 5.15 -7.93
N MET A 99 15.76 6.37 -7.68
CA MET A 99 15.35 6.81 -6.34
C MET A 99 14.16 5.98 -5.82
N VAL A 100 13.17 5.70 -6.67
CA VAL A 100 12.03 4.84 -6.32
C VAL A 100 12.48 3.40 -6.04
N LYS A 101 13.44 2.88 -6.81
CA LYS A 101 13.98 1.53 -6.66
C LYS A 101 14.73 1.35 -5.34
N THR A 102 15.53 2.34 -4.94
CA THR A 102 16.33 2.30 -3.71
C THR A 102 15.49 2.57 -2.47
N ARG A 103 14.75 3.69 -2.44
CA ARG A 103 14.03 4.10 -1.23
C ARG A 103 12.64 3.52 -1.09
N GLY A 104 12.00 3.21 -2.22
CA GLY A 104 10.62 2.78 -2.32
C GLY A 104 9.66 3.90 -2.71
N TYR A 105 8.67 3.56 -3.55
CA TYR A 105 7.76 4.53 -4.18
C TYR A 105 7.04 5.44 -3.17
N LYS A 106 6.64 4.92 -2.00
CA LYS A 106 5.84 5.68 -1.03
C LYS A 106 6.55 6.91 -0.48
N SER A 107 7.87 6.84 -0.31
CA SER A 107 8.65 7.98 0.19
C SER A 107 8.84 9.01 -0.92
N VAL A 108 9.16 8.56 -2.13
CA VAL A 108 9.37 9.43 -3.30
C VAL A 108 8.08 10.17 -3.68
N ILE A 109 6.94 9.48 -3.80
CA ILE A 109 5.67 10.14 -4.22
C ILE A 109 5.19 11.19 -3.24
N ARG A 110 5.57 11.11 -1.96
CA ARG A 110 5.17 12.09 -0.93
C ARG A 110 5.93 13.41 -1.06
N LEU A 111 7.12 13.37 -1.69
CA LEU A 111 7.98 14.52 -1.92
C LEU A 111 7.79 15.10 -3.33
N MET A 112 6.99 14.44 -4.18
CA MET A 112 6.63 14.98 -5.49
C MET A 112 5.71 16.20 -5.34
N PRO A 113 5.79 17.17 -6.27
CA PRO A 113 4.83 18.26 -6.34
C PRO A 113 3.41 17.72 -6.44
N HIS A 114 2.51 18.28 -5.64
CA HIS A 114 1.13 17.85 -5.54
C HIS A 114 0.18 19.06 -5.63
N THR A 115 0.51 19.98 -6.53
CA THR A 115 -0.32 21.16 -6.79
C THR A 115 -1.38 20.86 -7.85
N VAL A 116 -2.42 21.68 -7.89
CA VAL A 116 -3.50 21.58 -8.88
C VAL A 116 -2.95 21.79 -10.30
N ASP A 117 -1.98 22.69 -10.43
CA ASP A 117 -1.38 23.07 -11.71
C ASP A 117 -0.58 21.93 -12.35
N ASP A 118 -0.17 20.92 -11.57
CA ASP A 118 0.58 19.76 -12.05
C ASP A 118 -0.31 18.67 -12.66
N VAL A 119 -1.61 18.64 -12.33
CA VAL A 119 -2.53 17.54 -12.72
C VAL A 119 -2.59 17.37 -14.23
N GLU A 120 -2.88 18.45 -14.95
CA GLU A 120 -3.07 18.42 -16.39
C GLU A 120 -1.75 18.23 -17.17
N PRO A 121 -0.65 18.93 -16.85
CA PRO A 121 0.65 18.66 -17.45
C PRO A 121 1.12 17.22 -17.27
N THR A 122 1.04 16.65 -16.07
CA THR A 122 1.47 15.26 -15.83
C THR A 122 0.59 14.27 -16.61
N LEU A 123 -0.72 14.52 -16.71
CA LEU A 123 -1.61 13.69 -17.50
C LEU A 123 -1.31 13.77 -19.01
N ASN A 124 -1.06 14.97 -19.53
CA ASN A 124 -0.69 15.18 -20.93
C ASN A 124 0.63 14.47 -21.27
N LEU A 125 1.63 14.55 -20.37
CA LEU A 125 2.89 13.82 -20.53
C LEU A 125 2.67 12.30 -20.59
N LEU A 126 1.78 11.75 -19.77
CA LEU A 126 1.46 10.32 -19.79
C LEU A 126 0.72 9.91 -21.07
N VAL A 127 -0.26 10.70 -21.51
CA VAL A 127 -1.02 10.44 -22.74
C VAL A 127 -0.11 10.45 -23.97
N ALA A 128 0.91 11.31 -23.98
CA ALA A 128 1.89 11.40 -25.07
C ALA A 128 2.87 10.20 -25.13
N GLN A 129 2.93 9.36 -24.10
CA GLN A 129 3.84 8.20 -24.09
C GLN A 129 3.31 7.06 -24.99
N ASP A 130 4.23 6.40 -25.70
CA ASP A 130 3.94 5.13 -26.35
C ASP A 130 3.99 3.97 -25.35
N ILE A 131 3.03 3.07 -25.46
CA ILE A 131 2.95 1.87 -24.63
C ILE A 131 3.90 0.78 -25.11
N ASN A 132 4.14 0.73 -26.42
CA ASN A 132 4.93 -0.34 -27.02
C ASN A 132 6.44 -0.08 -26.92
N ASP A 133 6.84 1.13 -26.55
CA ASP A 133 8.25 1.49 -26.42
C ASP A 133 8.87 0.93 -25.13
N LEU A 134 9.63 -0.15 -25.28
CA LEU A 134 10.30 -0.85 -24.18
C LEU A 134 11.37 -0.02 -23.45
N GLN A 135 11.84 1.11 -24.00
CA GLN A 135 12.91 1.90 -23.39
C GLN A 135 12.40 2.97 -22.41
N THR A 136 11.12 3.35 -22.50
CA THR A 136 10.55 4.46 -21.73
C THR A 136 9.61 4.02 -20.61
N TRP A 137 9.64 2.74 -20.24
CA TRP A 137 8.76 2.17 -19.21
C TRP A 137 8.94 2.84 -17.84
N GLN A 138 10.15 3.29 -17.49
CA GLN A 138 10.45 4.01 -16.25
C GLN A 138 9.71 5.36 -16.20
N THR A 139 9.65 6.06 -17.33
CA THR A 139 8.90 7.32 -17.47
C THR A 139 7.42 7.08 -17.18
N ARG A 140 6.82 6.09 -17.85
CA ARG A 140 5.41 5.72 -17.67
C ARG A 140 5.11 5.31 -16.22
N TYR A 141 5.99 4.52 -15.62
CA TYR A 141 5.86 4.09 -14.23
C TYR A 141 5.86 5.27 -13.24
N VAL A 142 6.82 6.20 -13.35
CA VAL A 142 6.92 7.35 -12.46
C VAL A 142 5.75 8.32 -12.68
N LEU A 143 5.32 8.56 -13.92
CA LEU A 143 4.14 9.38 -14.22
C LEU A 143 2.85 8.82 -13.63
N LEU A 144 2.63 7.50 -13.73
CA LEU A 144 1.47 6.83 -13.10
C LEU A 144 1.48 6.97 -11.58
N LEU A 145 2.65 6.85 -10.96
CA LEU A 145 2.81 7.07 -9.51
C LEU A 145 2.57 8.53 -9.12
N TRP A 146 3.05 9.48 -9.92
CA TRP A 146 2.86 10.90 -9.68
C TRP A 146 1.37 11.27 -9.80
N LEU A 147 0.67 10.79 -10.83
CA LEU A 147 -0.78 10.95 -10.93
C LEU A 147 -1.52 10.34 -9.72
N SER A 148 -0.97 9.26 -9.12
CA SER A 148 -1.61 8.63 -7.95
C SER A 148 -1.58 9.49 -6.68
N ILE A 149 -0.64 10.44 -6.58
CA ILE A 149 -0.66 11.46 -5.50
C ILE A 149 -1.48 12.68 -5.91
N LEU A 150 -1.41 13.11 -7.17
CA LEU A 150 -2.19 14.24 -7.69
C LEU A 150 -3.70 14.01 -7.61
N THR A 151 -4.15 12.76 -7.75
CA THR A 151 -5.56 12.40 -7.55
C THR A 151 -6.07 12.56 -6.11
N LEU A 152 -5.21 12.81 -5.11
CA LEU A 152 -5.61 13.04 -3.71
C LEU A 152 -5.79 14.51 -3.33
N ILE A 153 -5.66 15.42 -4.30
CA ILE A 153 -5.91 16.84 -4.08
C ILE A 153 -7.32 17.01 -3.46
N PRO A 154 -7.48 17.90 -2.46
CA PRO A 154 -8.73 18.02 -1.69
C PRO A 154 -9.91 18.59 -2.49
N PHE A 155 -9.68 19.06 -3.71
CA PHE A 155 -10.69 19.67 -4.57
C PHE A 155 -11.30 18.63 -5.53
N GLY A 156 -12.55 18.85 -5.93
CA GLY A 156 -13.20 18.02 -6.93
C GLY A 156 -12.50 18.15 -8.28
N LEU A 157 -12.15 17.04 -8.95
CA LEU A 157 -11.46 17.10 -10.25
C LEU A 157 -12.34 17.73 -11.34
N GLU A 158 -13.66 17.67 -11.18
CA GLU A 158 -14.64 18.34 -12.05
C GLU A 158 -14.39 19.85 -12.14
N SER A 159 -13.87 20.47 -11.07
CA SER A 159 -13.57 21.91 -11.07
C SER A 159 -12.36 22.29 -11.94
N LEU A 160 -11.55 21.30 -12.32
CA LEU A 160 -10.35 21.47 -13.15
C LEU A 160 -10.63 21.17 -14.62
N ASP A 161 -11.84 20.69 -14.94
CA ASP A 161 -12.20 20.31 -16.28
C ASP A 161 -12.41 21.55 -17.16
N SER A 162 -11.79 21.52 -18.34
CA SER A 162 -12.05 22.51 -19.39
C SER A 162 -13.45 22.30 -19.98
N MET A 163 -14.17 23.39 -20.25
CA MET A 163 -15.59 23.37 -20.70
C MET A 163 -15.85 22.57 -21.99
N GLU A 164 -14.82 22.36 -22.82
CA GLU A 164 -14.92 21.69 -24.14
C GLU A 164 -14.13 20.37 -24.21
N GLY A 165 -13.55 19.91 -23.10
CA GLY A 165 -12.66 18.75 -23.05
C GLY A 165 -13.30 17.48 -22.50
N VAL A 166 -12.66 16.33 -22.75
CA VAL A 166 -12.97 15.10 -22.02
C VAL A 166 -12.56 15.30 -20.55
N PRO A 167 -13.43 14.99 -19.58
CA PRO A 167 -13.13 15.13 -18.16
C PRO A 167 -11.81 14.45 -17.76
N ILE A 168 -11.06 15.08 -16.87
CA ILE A 168 -9.79 14.59 -16.33
C ILE A 168 -9.99 13.21 -15.71
N VAL A 169 -11.11 12.98 -15.01
CA VAL A 169 -11.45 11.69 -14.42
C VAL A 169 -11.52 10.59 -15.48
N GLU A 170 -12.25 10.82 -16.58
CA GLU A 170 -12.39 9.86 -17.66
C GLU A 170 -11.07 9.58 -18.38
N ARG A 171 -10.26 10.63 -18.58
CA ARG A 171 -8.92 10.52 -19.18
C ARG A 171 -8.00 9.68 -18.31
N VAL A 172 -7.96 9.93 -16.99
CA VAL A 172 -7.14 9.15 -16.04
C VAL A 172 -7.64 7.71 -15.93
N LEU A 173 -8.97 7.49 -15.92
CA LEU A 173 -9.56 6.14 -15.96
C LEU A 173 -9.11 5.38 -17.21
N THR A 174 -9.19 6.02 -18.36
CA THR A 174 -8.80 5.44 -19.65
C THR A 174 -7.32 5.07 -19.67
N GLN A 175 -6.44 6.00 -19.27
CA GLN A 175 -5.01 5.70 -19.20
C GLN A 175 -4.71 4.60 -18.19
N SER A 176 -5.31 4.62 -17.01
CA SER A 176 -5.07 3.59 -16.00
C SER A 176 -5.47 2.21 -16.50
N LYS A 177 -6.64 2.07 -17.13
CA LYS A 177 -7.10 0.80 -17.74
C LYS A 177 -6.15 0.34 -18.85
N ARG A 178 -5.69 1.26 -19.70
CA ARG A 178 -4.75 1.00 -20.80
C ARG A 178 -3.43 0.35 -20.33
N TYR A 179 -2.94 0.75 -19.16
CA TYR A 179 -1.69 0.24 -18.59
C TYR A 179 -1.83 -1.04 -17.74
N LEU A 180 -3.04 -1.58 -17.55
CA LEU A 180 -3.23 -2.80 -16.75
C LEU A 180 -2.70 -4.07 -17.44
N GLY A 181 -2.63 -4.11 -18.77
CA GLY A 181 -2.09 -5.26 -19.52
C GLY A 181 -0.56 -5.26 -19.69
N CYS A 182 0.13 -4.24 -19.16
CA CYS A 182 1.58 -4.07 -19.28
C CYS A 182 2.36 -4.90 -18.25
N ASP A 183 3.70 -4.73 -18.24
CA ASP A 183 4.61 -5.34 -17.29
C ASP A 183 4.23 -5.10 -15.82
N GLU A 184 4.67 -6.00 -14.95
CA GLU A 184 4.30 -6.03 -13.53
C GLU A 184 4.47 -4.68 -12.82
N ARG A 185 5.56 -3.95 -13.09
CA ARG A 185 5.84 -2.65 -12.44
C ARG A 185 4.88 -1.55 -12.87
N ILE A 186 4.67 -1.40 -14.18
CA ILE A 186 3.74 -0.41 -14.73
C ILE A 186 2.31 -0.75 -14.29
N GLN A 187 1.95 -2.03 -14.38
CA GLN A 187 0.67 -2.55 -13.92
C GLN A 187 0.42 -2.27 -12.43
N GLU A 188 1.43 -2.42 -11.56
CA GLU A 188 1.33 -2.07 -10.15
C GLU A 188 1.00 -0.59 -9.93
N ALA A 189 1.67 0.31 -10.65
CA ALA A 189 1.39 1.75 -10.56
C ALA A 189 0.01 2.09 -11.13
N ALA A 190 -0.36 1.53 -12.27
CA ALA A 190 -1.66 1.76 -12.92
C ALA A 190 -2.83 1.26 -12.08
N SER A 191 -2.73 0.04 -11.53
CA SER A 191 -3.75 -0.52 -10.63
C SER A 191 -3.87 0.25 -9.32
N PHE A 192 -2.80 0.89 -8.86
CA PHE A 192 -2.82 1.76 -7.69
C PHE A 192 -3.48 3.10 -8.01
N LEU A 193 -3.10 3.75 -9.12
CA LEU A 193 -3.73 4.98 -9.61
C LEU A 193 -5.25 4.81 -9.79
N LEU A 194 -5.66 3.75 -10.49
CA LEU A 194 -7.07 3.44 -10.74
C LEU A 194 -7.84 3.29 -9.44
N ALA A 195 -7.32 2.51 -8.50
CA ALA A 195 -7.96 2.29 -7.21
C ALA A 195 -8.10 3.59 -6.40
N ARG A 196 -7.10 4.47 -6.42
CA ARG A 196 -7.17 5.76 -5.71
C ARG A 196 -8.18 6.71 -6.32
N LEU A 197 -8.24 6.77 -7.65
CA LEU A 197 -9.18 7.63 -8.35
C LEU A 197 -10.63 7.23 -8.05
N VAL A 198 -10.97 5.94 -8.18
CA VAL A 198 -12.36 5.48 -8.03
C VAL A 198 -12.84 5.39 -6.58
N THR A 199 -11.93 5.42 -5.60
CA THR A 199 -12.28 5.44 -4.17
C THR A 199 -12.34 6.85 -3.60
N ARG A 200 -12.14 7.88 -4.44
CA ARG A 200 -12.19 9.28 -4.04
C ARG A 200 -13.64 9.73 -3.79
N PRO A 201 -13.92 10.54 -2.75
CA PRO A 201 -15.30 10.83 -2.32
C PRO A 201 -16.25 11.41 -3.37
N ASP A 202 -15.73 12.13 -4.36
CA ASP A 202 -16.49 12.74 -5.44
C ASP A 202 -16.67 11.81 -6.66
N VAL A 203 -15.67 10.96 -6.94
CA VAL A 203 -15.67 10.02 -8.07
C VAL A 203 -16.40 8.70 -7.73
N VAL A 204 -16.39 8.33 -6.45
CA VAL A 204 -16.82 7.01 -5.98
C VAL A 204 -18.29 6.70 -6.25
N THR A 205 -19.15 7.71 -6.20
CA THR A 205 -20.60 7.57 -6.44
C THR A 205 -20.90 7.21 -7.89
N VAL A 206 -20.10 7.72 -8.84
CA VAL A 206 -20.32 7.55 -10.28
C VAL A 206 -19.53 6.36 -10.82
N HIS A 207 -18.23 6.28 -10.55
CA HIS A 207 -17.35 5.38 -11.30
C HIS A 207 -16.95 4.09 -10.57
N LEU A 208 -17.22 3.95 -9.26
CA LEU A 208 -16.79 2.77 -8.49
C LEU A 208 -17.47 1.50 -9.00
N ASN A 209 -18.80 1.51 -9.07
CA ASN A 209 -19.59 0.35 -9.48
C ASN A 209 -19.28 -0.04 -10.93
N ASP A 210 -19.22 0.95 -11.83
CA ASP A 210 -18.87 0.73 -13.24
C ASP A 210 -17.47 0.13 -13.40
N THR A 211 -16.49 0.59 -12.62
CA THR A 211 -15.12 0.06 -12.68
C THR A 211 -15.04 -1.36 -12.14
N ILE A 212 -15.75 -1.67 -11.05
CA ILE A 212 -15.82 -3.05 -10.52
C ILE A 212 -16.51 -3.95 -11.54
N THR A 213 -17.68 -3.55 -12.04
CA THR A 213 -18.46 -4.31 -13.03
C THR A 213 -17.66 -4.59 -14.29
N TRP A 214 -16.97 -3.56 -14.82
CA TRP A 214 -16.02 -3.72 -15.93
C TRP A 214 -14.93 -4.74 -15.59
N GLY A 215 -14.30 -4.64 -14.41
CA GLY A 215 -13.27 -5.59 -13.98
C GLY A 215 -13.79 -7.03 -13.90
N LEU A 216 -15.01 -7.23 -13.37
CA LEU A 216 -15.63 -8.56 -13.31
C LEU A 216 -15.96 -9.13 -14.69
N GLN A 217 -16.39 -8.29 -15.64
CA GLN A 217 -16.60 -8.68 -17.03
C GLN A 217 -15.29 -9.10 -17.69
N GLN A 218 -14.21 -8.33 -17.50
CA GLN A 218 -12.90 -8.67 -18.06
C GLN A 218 -12.34 -9.98 -17.49
N LEU A 219 -12.53 -10.25 -16.19
CA LEU A 219 -12.13 -11.54 -15.60
C LEU A 219 -12.79 -12.75 -16.27
N ARG A 220 -13.98 -12.57 -16.86
CA ARG A 220 -14.72 -13.63 -17.58
C ARG A 220 -14.39 -13.70 -19.06
N ALA A 221 -14.05 -12.56 -19.67
CA ALA A 221 -13.88 -12.43 -21.12
C ALA A 221 -12.44 -12.74 -21.59
N VAL A 222 -11.43 -12.46 -20.75
CA VAL A 222 -10.01 -12.57 -21.13
C VAL A 222 -9.58 -14.03 -21.21
N ASP A 223 -8.87 -14.39 -22.28
CA ASP A 223 -8.24 -15.69 -22.43
C ASP A 223 -7.07 -15.87 -21.43
N HIS A 224 -7.25 -16.81 -20.52
CA HIS A 224 -6.29 -17.14 -19.47
C HIS A 224 -5.03 -17.87 -19.98
N THR A 225 -5.05 -18.40 -21.21
CA THR A 225 -3.95 -19.22 -21.74
C THR A 225 -2.81 -18.37 -22.32
N THR A 226 -3.12 -17.19 -22.83
CA THR A 226 -2.15 -16.28 -23.44
C THR A 226 -1.40 -15.45 -22.39
N SER A 227 -0.10 -15.18 -22.59
CA SER A 227 0.71 -14.35 -21.67
C SER A 227 0.15 -12.94 -21.47
N SER A 228 -0.32 -12.31 -22.56
CA SER A 228 -0.98 -11.00 -22.52
C SER A 228 -2.28 -11.04 -21.68
N GLY A 229 -3.10 -12.07 -21.84
CA GLY A 229 -4.30 -12.26 -21.03
C GLY A 229 -3.98 -12.49 -19.55
N GLN A 230 -2.96 -13.29 -19.25
CA GLN A 230 -2.46 -13.47 -17.88
C GLN A 230 -2.03 -12.16 -17.22
N ASN A 231 -1.35 -11.28 -17.97
CA ASN A 231 -1.00 -9.95 -17.50
C ASN A 231 -2.26 -9.13 -17.21
N GLU A 232 -3.20 -9.05 -18.15
CA GLU A 232 -4.44 -8.28 -17.97
C GLU A 232 -5.22 -8.73 -16.72
N ILE A 233 -5.36 -10.04 -16.51
CA ILE A 233 -5.99 -10.62 -15.30
C ILE A 233 -5.23 -10.20 -14.04
N CYS A 234 -3.89 -10.24 -14.05
CA CYS A 234 -3.10 -9.77 -12.92
C CYS A 234 -3.40 -8.29 -12.61
N GLY A 235 -3.51 -7.44 -13.64
CA GLY A 235 -3.83 -6.03 -13.50
C GLY A 235 -5.21 -5.80 -12.90
N ILE A 236 -6.22 -6.55 -13.36
CA ILE A 236 -7.59 -6.47 -12.85
C ILE A 236 -7.66 -6.94 -11.38
N LEU A 237 -7.09 -8.11 -11.06
CA LEU A 237 -7.06 -8.64 -9.71
C LEU A 237 -6.32 -7.70 -8.73
N ARG A 238 -5.22 -7.08 -9.17
CA ARG A 238 -4.51 -6.06 -8.39
C ARG A 238 -5.37 -4.83 -8.14
N THR A 239 -6.06 -4.35 -9.18
CA THR A 239 -6.95 -3.19 -9.10
C THR A 239 -8.06 -3.44 -8.09
N LEU A 240 -8.80 -4.55 -8.23
CA LEU A 240 -9.86 -4.94 -7.29
C LEU A 240 -9.31 -5.08 -5.86
N SER A 241 -8.13 -5.70 -5.70
CA SER A 241 -7.49 -5.83 -4.39
C SER A 241 -7.13 -4.48 -3.76
N ASN A 242 -6.70 -3.51 -4.57
CA ASN A 242 -6.37 -2.17 -4.13
C ASN A 242 -7.63 -1.36 -3.80
N ILE A 243 -8.69 -1.48 -4.59
CA ILE A 243 -10.01 -0.88 -4.32
C ILE A 243 -10.53 -1.38 -2.96
N CYS A 244 -10.57 -2.70 -2.75
CA CYS A 244 -11.01 -3.28 -1.46
C CYS A 244 -10.12 -2.92 -0.28
N LYS A 245 -8.88 -2.46 -0.52
CA LYS A 245 -7.96 -2.04 0.54
C LYS A 245 -8.11 -0.57 0.91
N ILE A 246 -8.40 0.30 -0.06
CA ILE A 246 -8.39 1.77 0.11
C ILE A 246 -9.82 2.31 0.28
N GLY A 247 -10.80 1.71 -0.38
CA GLY A 247 -12.18 2.17 -0.38
C GLY A 247 -12.89 1.97 0.95
N ARG A 248 -13.98 2.71 1.15
CA ARG A 248 -14.80 2.66 2.36
C ARG A 248 -15.67 1.41 2.35
N ARG A 249 -15.86 0.79 3.53
CA ARG A 249 -16.70 -0.40 3.70
C ARG A 249 -18.14 -0.16 3.24
N THR A 250 -18.70 1.01 3.54
CA THR A 250 -20.08 1.37 3.22
C THR A 250 -20.41 1.26 1.73
N GLU A 251 -19.46 1.60 0.87
CA GLU A 251 -19.63 1.60 -0.59
C GLU A 251 -19.29 0.24 -1.21
N LEU A 252 -18.38 -0.50 -0.58
CA LEU A 252 -17.86 -1.76 -1.12
C LEU A 252 -18.61 -3.00 -0.65
N LEU A 253 -19.22 -2.97 0.54
CA LEU A 253 -19.95 -4.10 1.11
C LEU A 253 -21.06 -4.63 0.18
N PRO A 254 -21.88 -3.78 -0.48
CA PRO A 254 -22.90 -4.27 -1.41
C PRO A 254 -22.34 -5.02 -2.63
N LEU A 255 -21.10 -4.73 -3.02
CA LEU A 255 -20.43 -5.31 -4.19
C LEU A 255 -19.55 -6.53 -3.80
N ALA A 256 -19.31 -6.75 -2.51
CA ALA A 256 -18.35 -7.71 -2.00
C ALA A 256 -18.68 -9.16 -2.44
N SER A 257 -19.94 -9.59 -2.33
CA SER A 257 -20.37 -10.95 -2.72
C SER A 257 -20.22 -11.17 -4.24
N SER A 258 -20.56 -10.17 -5.06
CA SER A 258 -20.37 -10.25 -6.51
C SER A 258 -18.89 -10.40 -6.90
N VAL A 259 -18.01 -9.66 -6.24
CA VAL A 259 -16.56 -9.78 -6.44
C VAL A 259 -16.07 -11.15 -5.98
N LEU A 260 -16.52 -11.64 -4.82
CA LEU A 260 -16.16 -12.96 -4.32
C LEU A 260 -16.55 -14.06 -5.31
N HIS A 261 -17.83 -14.16 -5.68
CA HIS A 261 -18.31 -15.20 -6.59
C HIS A 261 -17.64 -15.16 -7.96
N ALA A 262 -17.38 -13.97 -8.51
CA ALA A 262 -16.66 -13.84 -9.77
C ALA A 262 -15.22 -14.39 -9.68
N VAL A 263 -14.55 -14.18 -8.55
CA VAL A 263 -13.19 -14.69 -8.31
C VAL A 263 -13.18 -16.19 -8.07
N LEU A 264 -14.21 -16.73 -7.41
CA LEU A 264 -14.35 -18.17 -7.18
C LEU A 264 -14.67 -18.96 -8.46
N ALA A 265 -15.36 -18.30 -9.40
CA ALA A 265 -15.68 -18.86 -10.71
C ALA A 265 -14.48 -18.91 -11.68
N LEU A 266 -13.33 -18.30 -11.33
CA LEU A 266 -12.13 -18.39 -12.15
C LEU A 266 -11.67 -19.85 -12.26
N PRO A 267 -11.28 -20.33 -13.46
CA PRO A 267 -10.86 -21.71 -13.65
C PRO A 267 -9.69 -22.08 -12.73
N THR A 268 -9.76 -23.28 -12.13
CA THR A 268 -8.67 -23.81 -11.31
C THR A 268 -7.37 -23.97 -12.11
N ASP A 269 -7.44 -24.19 -13.43
CA ASP A 269 -6.26 -24.24 -14.29
C ASP A 269 -5.59 -22.87 -14.47
N THR A 270 -6.33 -21.76 -14.38
CA THR A 270 -5.79 -20.39 -14.38
C THR A 270 -4.90 -20.13 -13.16
N THR A 271 -5.06 -20.92 -12.09
CA THR A 271 -4.18 -20.86 -10.90
C THR A 271 -2.79 -21.47 -11.12
N LYS A 272 -2.48 -21.99 -12.33
CA LYS A 272 -1.12 -22.45 -12.69
C LYS A 272 -0.10 -21.31 -12.66
N GLY A 273 -0.52 -20.06 -12.87
CA GLY A 273 0.32 -18.88 -12.64
C GLY A 273 0.44 -18.56 -11.15
N ILE A 274 1.64 -18.74 -10.56
CA ILE A 274 1.92 -18.45 -9.14
C ILE A 274 1.45 -17.03 -8.76
N LEU A 275 1.67 -16.07 -9.67
CA LEU A 275 1.28 -14.67 -9.47
C LEU A 275 -0.24 -14.49 -9.43
N ILE A 276 -0.96 -15.04 -10.41
CA ILE A 276 -2.43 -14.97 -10.46
C ILE A 276 -3.02 -15.61 -9.21
N TYR A 277 -2.53 -16.79 -8.82
CA TYR A 277 -3.02 -17.46 -7.64
C TYR A 277 -2.77 -16.66 -6.35
N ARG A 278 -1.57 -16.06 -6.21
CA ARG A 278 -1.28 -15.12 -5.11
C ARG A 278 -2.23 -13.92 -5.10
N LEU A 279 -2.55 -13.36 -6.27
CA LEU A 279 -3.44 -12.19 -6.39
C LEU A 279 -4.91 -12.54 -6.09
N VAL A 280 -5.39 -13.72 -6.53
CA VAL A 280 -6.71 -14.26 -6.19
C VAL A 280 -6.86 -14.38 -4.67
N ILE A 281 -5.91 -15.05 -4.01
CA ILE A 281 -5.95 -15.21 -2.54
C ILE A 281 -5.86 -13.86 -1.83
N LYS A 282 -5.07 -12.92 -2.36
CA LYS A 282 -4.97 -11.57 -1.83
C LYS A 282 -6.30 -10.82 -1.97
N LEU A 283 -7.02 -10.96 -3.08
CA LEU A 283 -8.33 -10.35 -3.28
C LEU A 283 -9.37 -10.96 -2.34
N ILE A 284 -9.45 -12.29 -2.26
CA ILE A 284 -10.34 -13.02 -1.33
C ILE A 284 -10.09 -12.56 0.11
N GLN A 285 -8.82 -12.42 0.53
CA GLN A 285 -8.49 -11.86 1.84
C GLN A 285 -9.08 -10.45 2.04
N ARG A 286 -9.02 -9.58 1.03
CA ARG A 286 -9.51 -8.20 1.16
C ARG A 286 -11.03 -8.14 1.21
N VAL A 287 -11.70 -8.94 0.39
CA VAL A 287 -13.16 -9.09 0.39
C VAL A 287 -13.64 -9.68 1.73
N GLY A 288 -12.93 -10.67 2.26
CA GLY A 288 -13.21 -11.24 3.59
C GLY A 288 -13.20 -10.20 4.72
N LEU A 289 -12.32 -9.19 4.64
CA LEU A 289 -12.29 -8.09 5.61
C LEU A 289 -13.43 -7.09 5.43
N LEU A 290 -14.03 -7.04 4.24
CA LEU A 290 -15.26 -6.30 4.01
C LEU A 290 -16.46 -7.00 4.64
N PHE A 291 -16.47 -8.33 4.76
CA PHE A 291 -17.51 -9.03 5.52
C PHE A 291 -17.25 -8.98 7.02
N CYS A 292 -16.03 -9.31 7.45
CA CYS A 292 -15.63 -9.33 8.86
C CYS A 292 -14.65 -8.17 9.16
N PRO A 293 -15.13 -7.02 9.67
CA PRO A 293 -14.24 -5.93 10.03
C PRO A 293 -13.36 -6.36 11.22
N PRO A 294 -12.13 -5.84 11.34
CA PRO A 294 -11.30 -6.13 12.49
C PRO A 294 -12.00 -5.67 13.77
N ARG A 295 -12.26 -6.61 14.69
CA ARG A 295 -12.85 -6.29 15.98
C ARG A 295 -11.79 -5.65 16.86
N VAL A 296 -12.00 -4.39 17.25
CA VAL A 296 -11.20 -3.76 18.30
C VAL A 296 -11.76 -4.26 19.62
N THR A 297 -11.18 -5.34 20.15
CA THR A 297 -11.65 -5.87 21.43
C THR A 297 -11.18 -4.94 22.56
N THR A 298 -12.13 -4.38 23.30
CA THR A 298 -11.89 -3.44 24.40
C THR A 298 -10.95 -4.00 25.48
N TRP A 299 -10.89 -5.33 25.66
CA TRP A 299 -9.95 -5.97 26.59
C TRP A 299 -8.47 -5.83 26.19
N GLN A 300 -8.13 -5.63 24.90
CA GLN A 300 -6.74 -5.43 24.46
C GLN A 300 -6.14 -4.12 25.00
N TYR A 301 -6.99 -3.14 25.31
CA TYR A 301 -6.61 -1.88 25.93
C TYR A 301 -6.83 -1.88 27.46
N GLN A 302 -7.55 -2.86 27.99
CA GLN A 302 -7.59 -3.16 29.42
C GLN A 302 -6.42 -4.06 29.84
N ARG A 303 -5.19 -3.67 29.47
CA ARG A 303 -4.02 -4.01 30.31
C ARG A 303 -4.08 -3.16 31.57
N GLY A 304 -5.11 -3.35 32.38
CA GLY A 304 -5.24 -2.71 33.68
C GLY A 304 -3.98 -2.95 34.49
N SER A 305 -3.36 -1.87 34.97
CA SER A 305 -2.30 -1.82 36.00
C SER A 305 -0.90 -2.32 35.61
N ARG A 306 -0.25 -1.73 34.61
CA ARG A 306 1.20 -1.89 34.35
C ARG A 306 2.10 -0.73 34.80
N SER A 307 1.57 0.23 35.54
CA SER A 307 2.44 1.04 36.40
C SER A 307 2.73 0.23 37.65
N LEU A 308 3.93 -0.38 37.73
CA LEU A 308 4.41 -0.99 38.98
C LEU A 308 4.40 0.07 40.10
N ALA A 309 4.61 1.35 39.74
CA ALA A 309 4.54 2.47 40.66
C ALA A 309 3.13 2.65 41.26
N ASP A 310 2.06 2.57 40.46
CA ASP A 310 0.68 2.72 40.97
C ASP A 310 0.31 1.54 41.88
N ASN A 311 0.76 0.33 41.52
CA ASN A 311 0.59 -0.88 42.34
C ASN A 311 1.42 -0.86 43.64
N LEU A 312 2.58 -0.17 43.63
CA LEU A 312 3.44 0.00 44.81
C LEU A 312 2.95 1.12 45.72
N VAL A 313 2.44 2.24 45.17
CA VAL A 313 1.85 3.34 45.95
C VAL A 313 0.63 2.83 46.74
N SER A 314 -0.25 2.07 46.08
CA SER A 314 -1.42 1.44 46.71
C SER A 314 -1.05 0.40 47.79
N ARG A 315 0.19 -0.14 47.78
CA ARG A 315 0.72 -1.05 48.81
C ARG A 315 1.57 -0.35 49.88
N MET A 316 2.19 0.78 49.57
CA MET A 316 3.00 1.55 50.52
C MET A 316 2.15 2.39 51.47
N ASP A 317 0.96 2.83 51.04
CA ASP A 317 0.01 3.53 51.92
C ASP A 317 -0.61 2.62 53.00
N VAL A 318 -0.42 1.30 52.90
CA VAL A 318 -0.93 0.33 53.90
C VAL A 318 0.09 0.08 55.03
N SER A 319 1.38 0.41 54.87
CA SER A 319 2.43 -0.05 55.80
C SER A 319 2.98 1.00 56.77
N ASN A 320 2.42 2.21 56.84
CA ASN A 320 2.92 3.25 57.76
C ASN A 320 1.84 3.87 58.66
N LYS A 321 1.26 3.04 59.55
CA LYS A 321 0.69 3.49 60.83
C LYS A 321 0.93 2.45 61.94
N THR A 322 2.07 2.54 62.60
CA THR A 322 2.32 2.06 63.98
C THR A 322 2.53 3.34 64.82
N GLY A 323 1.55 3.88 65.56
CA GLY A 323 0.96 3.50 66.86
C GLY A 323 0.99 4.75 67.78
N PRO A 324 0.56 4.78 69.07
CA PRO A 324 -0.54 4.10 69.79
C PRO A 324 -1.59 5.07 70.42
N MET A 325 -2.64 4.50 71.04
CA MET A 325 -3.81 5.04 71.79
C MET A 325 -3.53 6.27 72.71
N ASP A 326 -4.45 7.22 72.93
CA ASP A 326 -5.71 7.01 73.68
C ASP A 326 -6.85 8.07 73.46
N ASP A 327 -8.05 7.57 73.73
CA ASP A 327 -9.36 8.13 74.16
C ASP A 327 -10.21 9.16 73.38
N THR A 328 -11.08 8.59 72.52
CA THR A 328 -12.54 8.77 72.35
C THR A 328 -13.17 10.18 72.32
N SER A 329 -13.35 10.73 71.10
CA SER A 329 -14.27 11.85 70.84
C SER A 329 -15.09 11.71 69.53
N MET A 330 -16.40 11.93 69.68
CA MET A 330 -17.34 12.66 68.82
C MET A 330 -17.27 12.62 67.26
N LYS A 331 -18.45 12.23 66.71
CA LYS A 331 -19.19 12.82 65.56
C LYS A 331 -18.75 12.52 64.11
N LYS A 332 -19.54 11.60 63.50
CA LYS A 332 -20.17 11.59 62.16
C LYS A 332 -20.01 12.87 61.31
N PRO A 333 -20.04 12.81 59.94
CA PRO A 333 -21.06 12.01 59.22
C PRO A 333 -20.67 11.41 57.82
N ILE A 334 -21.54 10.50 57.35
CA ILE A 334 -21.79 10.08 55.95
C ILE A 334 -20.64 9.36 55.22
N GLY A 335 -20.80 8.04 55.02
CA GLY A 335 -19.93 7.22 54.18
C GLY A 335 -20.54 5.84 53.97
N ALA A 336 -20.76 5.52 52.69
CA ALA A 336 -21.40 4.31 52.18
C ALA A 336 -20.73 3.01 52.65
N GLU A 337 -21.56 2.04 53.00
CA GLU A 337 -21.17 0.66 53.25
C GLU A 337 -20.90 -0.03 51.91
N ASN A 338 -19.64 -0.03 51.46
CA ASN A 338 -19.17 -0.92 50.40
C ASN A 338 -18.94 -2.32 50.98
N GLY A 339 -20.02 -3.08 51.08
CA GLY A 339 -19.97 -4.53 51.07
C GLY A 339 -19.53 -5.00 49.69
N SER A 340 -18.33 -5.57 49.62
CA SER A 340 -17.80 -6.29 48.47
C SER A 340 -18.77 -7.41 48.08
N MET A 341 -19.54 -7.16 47.02
CA MET A 341 -20.37 -8.15 46.35
C MET A 341 -20.05 -8.06 44.87
N CYS A 342 -19.57 -9.18 44.34
CA CYS A 342 -19.33 -9.43 42.94
C CYS A 342 -20.56 -9.03 42.11
N GLN A 343 -20.48 -7.90 41.42
CA GLN A 343 -21.28 -7.69 40.22
C GLN A 343 -20.39 -8.05 39.03
N LEU A 344 -20.67 -9.22 38.46
CA LEU A 344 -20.40 -9.50 37.05
C LEU A 344 -20.87 -8.26 36.26
N PRO A 345 -20.03 -7.61 35.44
CA PRO A 345 -20.57 -6.84 34.34
C PRO A 345 -21.45 -7.79 33.53
N SER A 346 -22.71 -7.41 33.36
CA SER A 346 -23.68 -8.16 32.58
C SER A 346 -23.06 -8.58 31.26
N ALA A 347 -23.41 -9.80 30.84
CA ALA A 347 -23.08 -10.37 29.56
C ALA A 347 -23.00 -9.30 28.47
N ILE A 348 -21.81 -9.23 27.86
CA ILE A 348 -21.60 -9.09 26.43
C ILE A 348 -22.78 -8.38 25.75
N GLU A 349 -22.71 -7.05 25.60
CA GLU A 349 -23.23 -6.46 24.37
C GLU A 349 -22.30 -6.97 23.28
N VAL A 350 -22.60 -8.20 22.83
CA VAL A 350 -22.18 -8.66 21.52
C VAL A 350 -22.83 -7.61 20.64
N ASP A 351 -22.04 -6.94 19.80
CA ASP A 351 -22.60 -6.41 18.56
C ASP A 351 -23.12 -7.65 17.81
N GLU A 352 -24.35 -8.05 18.17
CA GLU A 352 -25.04 -9.28 17.77
C GLU A 352 -25.37 -9.21 16.27
N ASP A 353 -25.28 -8.01 15.70
CA ASP A 353 -25.37 -7.72 14.27
C ASP A 353 -24.01 -7.91 13.57
N CYS A 354 -23.33 -9.02 13.85
CA CYS A 354 -22.39 -9.53 12.86
C CYS A 354 -23.24 -10.07 11.70
N ASP A 355 -23.67 -9.18 10.79
CA ASP A 355 -24.56 -9.42 9.65
C ASP A 355 -24.56 -10.89 9.21
N LEU A 356 -25.49 -11.69 9.76
CA LEU A 356 -25.68 -13.10 9.38
C LEU A 356 -25.93 -13.23 7.87
N ASN A 357 -26.32 -12.13 7.23
CA ASN A 357 -26.49 -11.95 5.80
C ASN A 357 -25.29 -12.40 4.95
N TYR A 358 -24.07 -12.41 5.50
CA TYR A 358 -22.85 -12.78 4.77
C TYR A 358 -22.18 -14.05 5.31
N ALA A 359 -22.86 -14.85 6.14
CA ALA A 359 -22.27 -16.04 6.75
C ALA A 359 -21.72 -17.04 5.72
N ASP A 360 -22.45 -17.27 4.63
CA ASP A 360 -22.06 -18.19 3.55
C ASP A 360 -20.81 -17.67 2.80
N ASP A 361 -20.78 -16.37 2.48
CA ASP A 361 -19.64 -15.73 1.84
C ASP A 361 -18.38 -15.80 2.72
N VAL A 362 -18.54 -15.60 4.03
CA VAL A 362 -17.44 -15.72 5.00
C VAL A 362 -16.94 -17.15 5.08
N ALA A 363 -17.82 -18.15 5.08
CA ALA A 363 -17.44 -19.56 5.10
C ALA A 363 -16.60 -19.93 3.85
N GLU A 364 -17.03 -19.48 2.67
CA GLU A 364 -16.29 -19.71 1.42
C GLU A 364 -14.93 -19.00 1.41
N VAL A 365 -14.85 -17.76 1.93
CA VAL A 365 -13.57 -17.07 2.13
C VAL A 365 -12.64 -17.88 3.02
N ILE A 366 -13.13 -18.40 4.16
CA ILE A 366 -12.33 -19.19 5.10
C ILE A 366 -11.87 -20.49 4.43
N ASP A 367 -12.75 -21.23 3.76
CA ASP A 367 -12.40 -22.48 3.08
C ASP A 367 -11.30 -22.25 2.03
N ARG A 368 -11.43 -21.22 1.19
CA ARG A 368 -10.42 -20.88 0.18
C ARG A 368 -9.08 -20.49 0.79
N LEU A 369 -9.08 -19.77 1.90
CA LEU A 369 -7.84 -19.42 2.61
C LEU A 369 -7.19 -20.67 3.21
N LEU A 370 -7.96 -21.57 3.84
CA LEU A 370 -7.45 -22.83 4.39
C LEU A 370 -6.90 -23.75 3.28
N ASN A 371 -7.57 -23.82 2.14
CA ASN A 371 -7.10 -24.55 0.97
C ASN A 371 -5.76 -23.97 0.46
N ALA A 372 -5.62 -22.64 0.41
CA ALA A 372 -4.41 -21.99 -0.04
C ALA A 372 -3.20 -22.14 0.91
N LEU A 373 -3.42 -22.42 2.20
CA LEU A 373 -2.34 -22.79 3.14
C LEU A 373 -1.64 -24.09 2.75
N ARG A 374 -2.34 -24.99 2.03
CA ARG A 374 -1.78 -26.25 1.52
C ARG A 374 -1.04 -26.09 0.19
N SER A 375 -0.97 -24.87 -0.36
CA SER A 375 -0.27 -24.62 -1.62
C SER A 375 1.21 -24.98 -1.54
N GLN A 376 1.79 -25.50 -2.64
CA GLN A 376 3.23 -25.73 -2.76
C GLN A 376 4.06 -24.44 -2.72
N TYR A 377 3.47 -23.29 -3.06
CA TYR A 377 4.18 -22.01 -3.17
C TYR A 377 4.13 -21.19 -1.88
N THR A 378 5.31 -20.87 -1.31
CA THR A 378 5.44 -20.10 -0.06
C THR A 378 4.74 -18.73 -0.13
N VAL A 379 4.81 -18.03 -1.27
CA VAL A 379 4.20 -16.71 -1.45
C VAL A 379 2.67 -16.75 -1.35
N VAL A 380 2.06 -17.87 -1.75
CA VAL A 380 0.61 -18.10 -1.64
C VAL A 380 0.27 -18.45 -0.20
N ARG A 381 1.00 -19.39 0.42
CA ARG A 381 0.81 -19.76 1.84
C ARG A 381 0.88 -18.55 2.77
N TRP A 382 1.84 -17.65 2.53
CA TRP A 382 1.97 -16.43 3.34
C TRP A 382 0.82 -15.44 3.15
N SER A 383 0.30 -15.33 1.92
CA SER A 383 -0.88 -14.51 1.64
C SER A 383 -2.12 -15.09 2.31
N ALA A 384 -2.30 -16.40 2.24
CA ALA A 384 -3.38 -17.14 2.88
C ALA A 384 -3.33 -17.01 4.42
N ALA A 385 -2.17 -17.27 5.02
CA ALA A 385 -1.97 -17.16 6.47
C ALA A 385 -2.33 -15.77 7.00
N LYS A 386 -1.90 -14.71 6.32
CA LYS A 386 -2.30 -13.33 6.65
C LYS A 386 -3.81 -13.11 6.54
N GLY A 387 -4.47 -13.78 5.60
CA GLY A 387 -5.93 -13.74 5.46
C GLY A 387 -6.60 -14.38 6.65
N THR A 388 -6.23 -15.62 6.97
CA THR A 388 -6.78 -16.40 8.07
C THR A 388 -6.59 -15.69 9.41
N THR A 389 -5.40 -15.14 9.70
CA THR A 389 -5.16 -14.40 10.94
C THR A 389 -6.10 -13.20 11.07
N LYS A 390 -6.30 -12.45 9.98
CA LYS A 390 -7.17 -11.26 10.04
C LYS A 390 -8.65 -11.61 10.12
N ALA A 391 -9.08 -12.63 9.39
CA ALA A 391 -10.43 -13.18 9.51
C ALA A 391 -10.68 -13.67 10.94
N ALA A 392 -9.70 -14.34 11.56
CA ALA A 392 -9.81 -14.82 12.94
C ALA A 392 -9.93 -13.67 13.96
N THR A 393 -9.23 -12.55 13.74
CA THR A 393 -9.40 -11.36 14.59
C THR A 393 -10.71 -10.60 14.36
N GLY A 394 -11.38 -10.79 13.22
CA GLY A 394 -12.64 -10.11 12.88
C GLY A 394 -13.91 -10.94 13.11
N ALA A 395 -13.80 -12.27 13.07
CA ALA A 395 -14.94 -13.18 13.17
C ALA A 395 -15.39 -13.40 14.62
N PRO A 396 -16.69 -13.60 14.88
CA PRO A 396 -17.19 -13.95 16.20
C PRO A 396 -16.65 -15.31 16.67
N PRO A 397 -16.52 -15.53 18.00
CA PRO A 397 -15.97 -16.77 18.57
C PRO A 397 -16.66 -18.06 18.07
N GLY A 398 -17.93 -17.98 17.63
CA GLY A 398 -18.72 -19.13 17.18
C GLY A 398 -18.49 -19.58 15.73
N LEU A 399 -17.92 -18.74 14.84
CA LEU A 399 -17.77 -19.11 13.42
C LEU A 399 -16.68 -20.16 13.19
N TRP A 400 -15.65 -20.18 14.04
CA TRP A 400 -14.53 -21.12 13.96
C TRP A 400 -14.88 -22.52 14.51
N VAL A 401 -15.96 -22.61 15.29
CA VAL A 401 -16.40 -23.86 15.93
C VAL A 401 -17.08 -24.79 14.91
N TYR A 402 -17.64 -24.25 13.82
CA TYR A 402 -18.28 -25.05 12.76
C TYR A 402 -17.30 -25.57 11.70
N THR A 403 -16.08 -25.03 11.61
CA THR A 403 -15.03 -25.50 10.70
C THR A 403 -13.97 -26.33 11.43
N GLY A 404 -14.39 -27.38 12.14
CA GLY A 404 -13.56 -28.57 12.46
C GLY A 404 -12.20 -28.38 13.17
N CYS A 405 -11.86 -27.21 13.71
CA CYS A 405 -10.61 -26.97 14.41
C CYS A 405 -10.84 -26.97 15.92
N LYS A 406 -10.91 -28.17 16.51
CA LYS A 406 -10.56 -28.35 17.93
C LYS A 406 -9.06 -28.07 18.06
N VAL A 407 -8.70 -26.81 18.28
CA VAL A 407 -7.39 -26.48 18.86
C VAL A 407 -7.54 -26.80 20.34
N HIS A 408 -7.04 -27.97 20.75
CA HIS A 408 -6.88 -28.30 22.16
C HIS A 408 -5.89 -27.32 22.79
N GLU A 409 -6.23 -26.91 24.01
CA GLU A 409 -5.56 -25.99 24.93
C GLU A 409 -4.03 -26.11 25.03
#